data_AF-A0A8C2VQF2-F1
#
_entry.id   AF-A0A8C2VQF2-F1
#
_cell.length_a   1.000
_cell.length_b   1.000
_cell.length_c   1.000
_cell.angle_alpha   90.00
_cell.angle_beta   90.00
_cell.angle_gamma   90.00
#
_symmetry.space_group_name_H-M   'P 1'
#
loop_
_entity.id
_entity.type
_entity.pdbx_description
1 polymer ?
#
loop_
_entity_poly.entity_id
_entity_poly.type
_entity_poly.pdbx_seq_one_letter_code
_entity_poly.pdbx_strand_id
1 'polypeptide(L)'
;VPLSANGILSASSTASNRSRNRARYRTKAMNSEVDESLFGGIKPPAQSQSHSPIVLLRDKHTIRKTLTALGLDHKPETIQLITRDMVRKLIVPTEDPSGESLIISSEEFERIKRASHVVTREELEAQEQAFKKEKEAVVDAVTTRKKIMKQKEMARKNNKKLTDLEEEAKDRAQDLLQRASKLRMEQEEELKDINKIILNAKCHAIRDAQILEKQQIQKELDAEEKRLDQMMEVERQKSIQRQEDLDRRRREERIRGRRHIVEQMEKNQEERSLLAEQREQEKEQLLEYMEQLHEEDLQDLQQRHQQRLKMQAEIKRINDENQRQKAQLLAQEKLADQMVMEFTKKKMAREAEFEAEQERIRREKEKEIARLRAMQEKAQDYQAEQDALRAKRNQEVADREWRRKEKEKAQKKVETEAKLRKSRLEQVAFKEHTLAVQVQRDRDEFERILRAQREQIEKERLEEERKATGRLQHANELRRQVRENQQKQVQNRIATFEEGRRLEEEAQKRQERINDIKKKKLEELRASGLPEKYCIEAERKANVRPASVNQ
;
A
#
# COMPACT_ATOMS: atom_id res chain seq x y z
N VAL A 1 -27.19 -42.64 -40.78
CA VAL A 1 -27.03 -42.70 -42.26
C VAL A 1 -27.33 -41.31 -42.80
N PRO A 2 -26.48 -40.69 -43.64
CA PRO A 2 -25.07 -41.01 -43.93
C PRO A 2 -24.10 -39.80 -43.92
N LEU A 3 -22.81 -40.08 -43.67
CA LEU A 3 -21.59 -39.37 -44.16
C LEU A 3 -21.36 -37.88 -43.75
N SER A 4 -20.16 -37.38 -43.39
CA SER A 4 -18.72 -37.68 -43.65
C SER A 4 -18.12 -36.96 -44.88
N ALA A 5 -16.83 -36.59 -44.94
CA ALA A 5 -15.78 -36.37 -43.92
C ALA A 5 -14.45 -35.87 -44.59
N ASN A 6 -13.41 -35.60 -43.78
CA ASN A 6 -11.97 -35.53 -44.13
C ASN A 6 -11.48 -34.29 -44.93
N GLY A 7 -10.20 -33.90 -44.86
CA GLY A 7 -9.05 -34.33 -44.05
C GLY A 7 -7.94 -33.25 -44.09
N ILE A 8 -7.19 -32.93 -43.02
CA ILE A 8 -6.12 -33.69 -42.31
C ILE A 8 -4.78 -33.78 -43.07
N LEU A 9 -3.75 -33.09 -42.55
CA LEU A 9 -2.35 -33.52 -42.33
C LEU A 9 -1.84 -32.69 -41.12
N SER A 10 -1.26 -33.15 -39.99
CA SER A 10 -0.35 -34.26 -39.59
C SER A 10 1.14 -33.88 -39.57
N ALA A 11 2.00 -34.36 -38.66
CA ALA A 11 1.79 -35.30 -37.53
C ALA A 11 1.91 -34.57 -36.16
N SER A 12 2.78 -34.83 -35.16
CA SER A 12 3.82 -35.85 -34.87
C SER A 12 4.21 -35.79 -33.36
N SER A 13 4.97 -36.72 -32.76
CA SER A 13 4.61 -38.12 -32.43
C SER A 13 5.71 -38.86 -31.64
N THR A 14 5.46 -39.22 -30.37
CA THR A 14 6.13 -40.31 -29.60
C THR A 14 5.18 -40.74 -28.47
N ALA A 15 4.67 -41.97 -28.37
CA ALA A 15 5.30 -43.28 -28.12
C ALA A 15 5.64 -43.54 -26.63
N SER A 16 5.21 -44.63 -25.97
CA SER A 16 4.33 -45.72 -26.44
C SER A 16 3.72 -46.64 -25.34
N ASN A 17 2.67 -47.38 -25.73
CA ASN A 17 2.37 -48.80 -25.43
C ASN A 17 1.66 -49.30 -24.14
N ARG A 18 0.61 -50.11 -24.41
CA ARG A 18 0.06 -51.28 -23.67
C ARG A 18 -0.62 -51.00 -22.30
N SER A 19 -1.94 -51.14 -22.11
CA SER A 19 -2.88 -52.27 -22.34
C SER A 19 -2.68 -53.45 -21.35
N ARG A 20 -3.71 -54.09 -20.74
CA ARG A 20 -5.16 -54.10 -21.06
C ARG A 20 -5.99 -54.71 -19.89
N ASN A 21 -7.31 -54.46 -19.90
CA ASN A 21 -8.41 -55.32 -19.41
C ASN A 21 -8.68 -55.61 -17.90
N ARG A 22 -9.87 -55.11 -17.49
CA ARG A 22 -11.00 -55.86 -16.87
C ARG A 22 -10.96 -56.21 -15.37
N ALA A 23 -12.01 -55.78 -14.66
CA ALA A 23 -12.29 -56.11 -13.26
C ALA A 23 -12.92 -57.51 -13.04
N ARG A 24 -12.72 -58.07 -11.84
CA ARG A 24 -13.58 -59.09 -11.19
C ARG A 24 -13.33 -59.12 -9.67
N TYR A 25 -14.24 -59.76 -8.94
CA TYR A 25 -14.40 -59.77 -7.48
C TYR A 25 -13.14 -60.16 -6.68
N ARG A 26 -12.99 -59.61 -5.46
CA ARG A 26 -12.04 -60.07 -4.45
C ARG A 26 -12.76 -60.83 -3.33
N THR A 27 -12.35 -62.07 -3.09
CA THR A 27 -12.87 -62.96 -2.04
C THR A 27 -12.44 -62.50 -0.64
N LYS A 28 -13.17 -62.90 0.41
CA LYS A 28 -12.69 -62.79 1.80
C LYS A 28 -11.42 -63.64 1.98
N ALA A 29 -10.43 -63.08 2.67
CA ALA A 29 -9.42 -63.87 3.36
C ALA A 29 -9.86 -64.07 4.81
N MET A 30 -9.46 -65.18 5.42
CA MET A 30 -9.53 -65.39 6.86
C MET A 30 -8.18 -65.04 7.50
N ASN A 31 -8.15 -64.98 8.83
CA ASN A 31 -7.01 -64.66 9.69
C ASN A 31 -6.67 -63.15 9.68
N SER A 32 -6.71 -62.56 10.88
CA SER A 32 -6.27 -61.19 11.14
C SER A 32 -5.26 -61.23 12.27
N GLU A 33 -4.02 -60.85 11.98
CA GLU A 33 -3.00 -60.56 12.98
C GLU A 33 -2.82 -59.03 13.00
N VAL A 34 -2.82 -58.46 14.21
CA VAL A 34 -2.66 -57.02 14.45
C VAL A 34 -1.51 -56.88 15.43
N ASP A 35 -0.46 -56.17 15.00
CA ASP A 35 0.70 -55.84 15.82
C ASP A 35 0.61 -54.36 16.26
N GLU A 36 0.59 -54.12 17.57
CA GLU A 36 0.50 -52.78 18.15
C GLU A 36 1.90 -52.19 18.39
N SER A 37 2.51 -51.66 17.34
CA SER A 37 3.77 -50.90 17.39
C SER A 37 3.64 -49.47 16.86
N LEU A 38 2.51 -48.82 17.16
CA LEU A 38 2.34 -47.37 17.04
C LEU A 38 2.59 -46.68 18.40
N PHE A 39 3.04 -45.42 18.37
CA PHE A 39 3.46 -44.60 19.53
C PHE A 39 4.79 -45.04 20.18
N GLY A 40 5.90 -44.61 19.58
CA GLY A 40 7.26 -44.86 20.10
C GLY A 40 7.65 -43.99 21.30
N GLY A 41 8.76 -44.36 21.96
CA GLY A 41 9.41 -43.58 23.02
C GLY A 41 10.78 -43.01 22.60
N ILE A 42 11.34 -42.14 23.45
CA ILE A 42 12.72 -41.59 23.38
C ILE A 42 13.29 -41.48 24.82
N LYS A 43 14.62 -41.35 24.95
CA LYS A 43 15.45 -41.68 26.14
C LYS A 43 15.92 -40.46 26.98
N PRO A 44 16.54 -40.66 28.17
CA PRO A 44 16.81 -39.61 29.19
C PRO A 44 18.22 -38.96 29.07
N PRO A 45 18.59 -37.98 29.93
CA PRO A 45 19.25 -38.22 31.26
C PRO A 45 18.81 -37.18 32.35
N ALA A 46 19.56 -36.87 33.42
CA ALA A 46 19.87 -37.66 34.64
C ALA A 46 20.41 -36.73 35.78
N GLN A 47 20.57 -37.23 37.03
CA GLN A 47 21.17 -36.56 38.23
C GLN A 47 20.32 -35.37 38.80
N SER A 48 20.32 -34.95 40.08
CA SER A 48 21.10 -35.26 41.32
C SER A 48 20.22 -35.25 42.61
N GLN A 49 20.71 -35.91 43.68
CA GLN A 49 20.72 -35.57 45.14
C GLN A 49 19.63 -34.63 45.76
N SER A 50 19.11 -34.82 47.00
CA SER A 50 19.29 -35.90 48.01
C SER A 50 18.32 -35.81 49.22
N HIS A 51 18.22 -36.90 50.00
CA HIS A 51 17.76 -37.04 51.42
C HIS A 51 16.29 -36.76 51.85
N SER A 52 15.56 -37.87 52.07
CA SER A 52 14.89 -38.30 53.34
C SER A 52 13.93 -37.40 54.16
N PRO A 53 13.05 -37.99 55.01
CA PRO A 53 12.36 -39.30 54.89
C PRO A 53 10.85 -39.22 55.22
N ILE A 54 10.07 -40.27 54.90
CA ILE A 54 8.90 -40.69 55.70
C ILE A 54 8.57 -42.16 55.44
N VAL A 55 8.08 -42.85 56.47
CA VAL A 55 7.93 -44.31 56.51
C VAL A 55 6.53 -44.75 56.09
N LEU A 56 6.43 -45.74 55.21
CA LEU A 56 5.34 -46.72 55.19
C LEU A 56 5.88 -48.11 54.82
N LEU A 57 6.11 -48.96 55.82
CA LEU A 57 6.20 -50.41 55.60
C LEU A 57 4.86 -50.91 55.03
N ARG A 58 4.91 -51.95 54.19
CA ARG A 58 3.70 -52.60 53.69
C ARG A 58 3.87 -54.10 53.55
N ASP A 59 3.97 -54.77 54.70
CA ASP A 59 3.93 -56.23 54.77
C ASP A 59 2.66 -56.79 54.12
N LYS A 60 2.84 -57.89 53.37
CA LYS A 60 1.77 -58.61 52.66
C LYS A 60 1.76 -60.10 53.01
N HIS A 61 1.85 -60.43 54.29
CA HIS A 61 1.91 -61.83 54.77
C HIS A 61 0.90 -62.17 55.90
N THR A 62 -0.23 -61.46 56.00
CA THR A 62 -1.20 -61.61 57.10
C THR A 62 -2.67 -61.73 56.67
N ILE A 63 -2.97 -62.39 55.54
CA ILE A 63 -4.34 -62.84 55.21
C ILE A 63 -4.39 -64.36 54.93
N ARG A 64 -3.95 -65.13 55.95
CA ARG A 64 -4.27 -66.56 56.15
C ARG A 64 -4.35 -66.85 57.66
N LYS A 65 -5.41 -66.36 58.33
CA LYS A 65 -5.91 -66.77 59.68
C LYS A 65 -6.96 -65.75 60.21
N THR A 66 -8.13 -65.69 59.59
CA THR A 66 -9.29 -64.89 60.08
C THR A 66 -10.64 -65.61 59.89
N LEU A 67 -10.64 -66.95 59.93
CA LEU A 67 -11.83 -67.80 60.12
C LEU A 67 -11.65 -68.71 61.36
N THR A 68 -10.93 -68.22 62.37
CA THR A 68 -10.61 -68.96 63.60
C THR A 68 -10.33 -67.98 64.75
N ALA A 69 -11.18 -66.96 64.89
CA ALA A 69 -11.05 -65.90 65.91
C ALA A 69 -12.39 -65.32 66.42
N LEU A 70 -13.54 -65.79 65.94
CA LEU A 70 -14.82 -65.63 66.64
C LEU A 70 -14.93 -66.71 67.73
N GLY A 71 -13.97 -66.67 68.65
CA GLY A 71 -13.94 -67.43 69.90
C GLY A 71 -13.67 -66.42 71.01
N LEU A 72 -14.74 -65.77 71.48
CA LEU A 72 -14.66 -64.89 72.63
C LEU A 72 -15.17 -65.67 73.85
N ASP A 73 -14.24 -66.42 74.47
CA ASP A 73 -14.54 -67.24 75.65
C ASP A 73 -15.11 -66.35 76.76
N HIS A 74 -16.37 -66.59 77.14
CA HIS A 74 -16.95 -65.95 78.30
C HIS A 74 -16.22 -66.44 79.56
N LYS A 75 -15.52 -65.53 80.22
CA LYS A 75 -14.80 -65.81 81.47
C LYS A 75 -15.83 -65.86 82.61
N PRO A 76 -15.91 -66.94 83.40
CA PRO A 76 -16.89 -67.02 84.47
C PRO A 76 -16.53 -66.06 85.61
N GLU A 77 -17.54 -65.43 86.20
CA GLU A 77 -17.33 -64.43 87.24
C GLU A 77 -16.66 -65.04 88.49
N THR A 78 -15.72 -64.29 89.06
CA THR A 78 -14.88 -64.78 90.15
C THR A 78 -14.85 -63.78 91.31
N ILE A 79 -15.51 -64.12 92.42
CA ILE A 79 -15.56 -63.26 93.61
C ILE A 79 -14.30 -63.49 94.46
N GLN A 80 -13.74 -62.40 94.99
CA GLN A 80 -12.57 -62.41 95.87
C GLN A 80 -12.99 -62.23 97.33
N LEU A 81 -12.75 -63.25 98.15
CA LEU A 81 -12.92 -63.19 99.60
C LEU A 81 -11.55 -62.94 100.24
N ILE A 82 -11.45 -61.87 101.03
CA ILE A 82 -10.25 -61.47 101.77
C ILE A 82 -10.56 -61.53 103.26
N THR A 83 -9.87 -62.41 103.98
CA THR A 83 -9.69 -62.29 105.44
C THR A 83 -8.22 -61.99 105.73
N ARG A 84 -7.89 -61.57 106.95
CA ARG A 84 -6.68 -60.75 107.23
C ARG A 84 -5.35 -61.28 106.67
N ASP A 85 -5.18 -62.59 106.55
CA ASP A 85 -3.92 -63.21 106.11
C ASP A 85 -4.03 -64.06 104.81
N MET A 86 -5.20 -64.15 104.15
CA MET A 86 -5.35 -64.82 102.85
C MET A 86 -6.46 -64.24 101.96
N VAL A 87 -6.18 -64.21 100.65
CA VAL A 87 -7.18 -63.99 99.58
C VAL A 87 -7.54 -65.33 98.94
N ARG A 88 -8.84 -65.60 98.75
CA ARG A 88 -9.33 -66.75 97.95
C ARG A 88 -10.26 -66.28 96.84
N LYS A 89 -10.20 -66.97 95.69
CA LYS A 89 -11.06 -66.76 94.52
C LYS A 89 -11.99 -67.96 94.36
N LEU A 90 -13.29 -67.71 94.23
CA LEU A 90 -14.30 -68.73 93.95
C LEU A 90 -15.02 -68.38 92.65
N ILE A 91 -15.25 -69.39 91.81
CA ILE A 91 -15.94 -69.30 90.53
C ILE A 91 -17.39 -69.74 90.75
N VAL A 92 -18.35 -68.98 90.21
CA VAL A 92 -19.79 -69.31 90.30
C VAL A 92 -20.25 -69.94 88.97
N PRO A 93 -20.77 -71.18 88.97
CA PRO A 93 -21.48 -71.73 87.81
C PRO A 93 -22.80 -70.99 87.61
N THR A 94 -23.07 -70.54 86.39
CA THR A 94 -24.37 -69.98 86.01
C THR A 94 -25.02 -70.95 85.02
N GLU A 95 -26.06 -71.66 85.46
CA GLU A 95 -26.86 -72.55 84.60
C GLU A 95 -28.10 -71.80 84.10
N ASP A 96 -28.30 -71.77 82.78
CA ASP A 96 -29.57 -71.33 82.20
C ASP A 96 -30.61 -72.47 82.30
N PRO A 97 -31.75 -72.25 82.98
CA PRO A 97 -32.81 -73.25 83.01
C PRO A 97 -33.52 -73.37 81.64
N SER A 98 -33.90 -74.61 81.29
CA SER A 98 -34.74 -74.98 80.14
C SER A 98 -34.10 -75.07 78.74
N GLY A 99 -32.86 -74.64 78.50
CA GLY A 99 -32.03 -75.05 77.34
C GLY A 99 -32.52 -74.73 75.90
N GLU A 100 -33.72 -74.18 75.70
CA GLU A 100 -34.36 -74.01 74.39
C GLU A 100 -34.52 -72.54 73.95
N SER A 101 -33.57 -71.66 74.30
CA SER A 101 -33.59 -70.26 73.84
C SER A 101 -32.27 -69.85 73.18
N LEU A 102 -32.36 -69.30 71.95
CA LEU A 102 -31.21 -68.93 71.14
C LEU A 102 -31.00 -67.41 71.19
N ILE A 103 -29.97 -66.98 71.93
CA ILE A 103 -29.64 -65.55 72.08
C ILE A 103 -28.92 -65.05 70.81
N ILE A 104 -29.67 -64.41 69.91
CA ILE A 104 -29.17 -63.85 68.65
C ILE A 104 -28.73 -62.40 68.86
N SER A 105 -27.52 -62.04 68.41
CA SER A 105 -27.01 -60.65 68.46
C SER A 105 -27.77 -59.72 67.51
N SER A 106 -27.84 -58.41 67.79
CA SER A 106 -28.61 -57.47 66.97
C SER A 106 -28.13 -57.39 65.50
N GLU A 107 -26.81 -57.49 65.26
CA GLU A 107 -26.24 -57.54 63.92
C GLU A 107 -26.64 -58.83 63.17
N GLU A 108 -26.73 -59.95 63.89
CA GLU A 108 -27.10 -61.25 63.33
C GLU A 108 -28.61 -61.37 63.11
N PHE A 109 -29.42 -60.78 64.00
CA PHE A 109 -30.85 -60.60 63.81
C PHE A 109 -31.13 -59.73 62.58
N GLU A 110 -30.41 -58.63 62.40
CA GLU A 110 -30.51 -57.82 61.17
C GLU A 110 -29.99 -58.58 59.94
N ARG A 111 -28.91 -59.36 60.04
CA ARG A 111 -28.43 -60.21 58.95
C ARG A 111 -29.50 -61.22 58.52
N ILE A 112 -30.15 -61.88 59.48
CA ILE A 112 -31.25 -62.83 59.24
C ILE A 112 -32.47 -62.10 58.64
N LYS A 113 -32.86 -60.95 59.19
CA LYS A 113 -33.99 -60.13 58.71
C LYS A 113 -33.77 -59.56 57.30
N ARG A 114 -32.52 -59.24 56.92
CA ARG A 114 -32.14 -58.84 55.56
C ARG A 114 -32.07 -60.04 54.61
N ALA A 115 -31.68 -61.22 55.10
CA ALA A 115 -31.59 -62.45 54.31
C ALA A 115 -32.95 -63.15 54.09
N SER A 116 -33.93 -62.96 54.99
CA SER A 116 -35.29 -63.46 54.82
C SER A 116 -36.19 -62.55 54.00
N HIS A 117 -35.79 -61.28 53.77
CA HIS A 117 -36.49 -60.36 52.89
C HIS A 117 -36.23 -60.71 51.42
N VAL A 118 -37.21 -61.36 50.77
CA VAL A 118 -37.16 -61.66 49.34
C VAL A 118 -37.31 -60.36 48.54
N VAL A 119 -36.18 -59.73 48.23
CA VAL A 119 -36.12 -58.46 47.49
C VAL A 119 -36.77 -58.63 46.11
N THR A 120 -37.72 -57.74 45.78
CA THR A 120 -38.38 -57.74 44.48
C THR A 120 -37.44 -57.26 43.36
N ARG A 121 -37.76 -57.56 42.10
CA ARG A 121 -36.95 -57.11 40.95
C ARG A 121 -36.82 -55.59 40.89
N GLU A 122 -37.90 -54.87 41.17
CA GLU A 122 -37.94 -53.41 41.16
C GLU A 122 -37.06 -52.81 42.26
N GLU A 123 -37.01 -53.43 43.45
CA GLU A 123 -36.11 -53.01 44.53
C GLU A 123 -34.63 -53.30 44.24
N LEU A 124 -34.32 -54.44 43.60
CA LEU A 124 -32.95 -54.72 43.13
C LEU A 124 -32.51 -53.70 42.06
N GLU A 125 -33.37 -53.40 41.10
CA GLU A 125 -33.10 -52.39 40.07
C GLU A 125 -32.98 -50.98 40.67
N ALA A 126 -33.79 -50.64 41.68
CA ALA A 126 -33.68 -49.38 42.41
C ALA A 126 -32.36 -49.27 43.21
N GLN A 127 -31.93 -50.33 43.89
CA GLN A 127 -30.65 -50.39 44.60
C GLN A 127 -29.46 -50.31 43.62
N GLU A 128 -29.52 -51.02 42.49
CA GLU A 128 -28.51 -50.90 41.43
C GLU A 128 -28.47 -49.48 40.86
N GLN A 129 -29.62 -48.85 40.61
CA GLN A 129 -29.68 -47.47 40.12
C GLN A 129 -29.13 -46.46 41.15
N ALA A 130 -29.40 -46.65 42.44
CA ALA A 130 -28.84 -45.82 43.50
C ALA A 130 -27.31 -45.93 43.54
N PHE A 131 -26.78 -47.16 43.50
CA PHE A 131 -25.34 -47.44 43.51
C PHE A 131 -24.63 -46.98 42.22
N LYS A 132 -25.33 -47.01 41.06
CA LYS A 132 -24.85 -46.41 39.81
C LYS A 132 -24.78 -44.89 39.92
N LYS A 133 -25.84 -44.23 40.40
CA LYS A 133 -25.88 -42.77 40.63
C LYS A 133 -24.83 -42.29 41.64
N GLU A 134 -24.59 -43.05 42.70
CA GLU A 134 -23.53 -42.75 43.68
C GLU A 134 -22.14 -42.84 43.03
N LYS A 135 -21.86 -43.90 42.27
CA LYS A 135 -20.62 -44.04 41.50
C LYS A 135 -20.43 -42.95 40.46
N GLU A 136 -21.48 -42.57 39.75
CA GLU A 136 -21.48 -41.48 38.78
C GLU A 136 -21.18 -40.14 39.47
N ALA A 137 -21.83 -39.84 40.60
CA ALA A 137 -21.54 -38.64 41.39
C ALA A 137 -20.10 -38.60 41.92
N VAL A 138 -19.54 -39.73 42.38
CA VAL A 138 -18.13 -39.84 42.78
C VAL A 138 -17.19 -39.65 41.59
N VAL A 139 -17.51 -40.23 40.43
CA VAL A 139 -16.75 -40.03 39.18
C VAL A 139 -16.79 -38.56 38.78
N ASP A 140 -17.94 -37.88 38.84
CA ASP A 140 -18.04 -36.47 38.47
C ASP A 140 -17.42 -35.50 39.48
N ALA A 141 -17.43 -35.82 40.77
CA ALA A 141 -16.59 -35.12 41.76
C ALA A 141 -15.09 -35.25 41.40
N VAL A 142 -14.67 -36.38 40.85
CA VAL A 142 -13.30 -36.58 40.35
C VAL A 142 -13.08 -35.90 38.98
N THR A 143 -14.03 -35.89 38.04
CA THR A 143 -13.86 -35.21 36.75
C THR A 143 -13.84 -33.68 36.91
N THR A 144 -14.70 -33.12 37.77
CA THR A 144 -14.70 -31.69 38.11
C THR A 144 -13.41 -31.28 38.82
N ARG A 145 -12.94 -32.04 39.82
CA ARG A 145 -11.63 -31.80 40.45
C ARG A 145 -10.48 -31.88 39.44
N LYS A 146 -10.50 -32.82 38.50
CA LYS A 146 -9.52 -32.90 37.39
C LYS A 146 -9.61 -31.70 36.43
N LYS A 147 -10.82 -31.23 36.08
CA LYS A 147 -11.05 -30.03 35.25
C LYS A 147 -10.49 -28.77 35.92
N ILE A 148 -10.79 -28.57 37.21
CA ILE A 148 -10.29 -27.44 38.01
C ILE A 148 -8.76 -27.47 38.13
N MET A 149 -8.17 -28.65 38.38
CA MET A 149 -6.71 -28.78 38.44
C MET A 149 -6.05 -28.48 37.09
N LYS A 150 -6.61 -28.96 35.96
CA LYS A 150 -6.14 -28.59 34.62
C LYS A 150 -6.24 -27.09 34.36
N GLN A 151 -7.34 -26.44 34.73
CA GLN A 151 -7.49 -24.97 34.60
C GLN A 151 -6.44 -24.22 35.44
N LYS A 152 -6.20 -24.63 36.69
CA LYS A 152 -5.15 -24.06 37.55
C LYS A 152 -3.74 -24.32 37.01
N GLU A 153 -3.49 -25.47 36.38
CA GLU A 153 -2.22 -25.78 35.73
C GLU A 153 -1.99 -24.93 34.47
N MET A 154 -3.00 -24.74 33.63
CA MET A 154 -2.95 -23.83 32.48
C MET A 154 -2.73 -22.38 32.93
N ALA A 155 -3.44 -21.92 33.98
CA ALA A 155 -3.19 -20.60 34.56
C ALA A 155 -1.77 -20.47 35.12
N ARG A 156 -1.24 -21.51 35.80
CA ARG A 156 0.16 -21.52 36.28
C ARG A 156 1.18 -21.51 35.14
N LYS A 157 0.89 -22.17 34.02
CA LYS A 157 1.74 -22.16 32.82
C LYS A 157 1.74 -20.79 32.13
N ASN A 158 0.56 -20.19 31.96
CA ASN A 158 0.42 -18.85 31.36
C ASN A 158 1.01 -17.75 32.25
N ASN A 159 0.88 -17.88 33.59
CA ASN A 159 1.41 -16.94 34.57
C ASN A 159 2.84 -17.27 35.03
N LYS A 160 3.51 -18.26 34.40
CA LYS A 160 4.94 -18.50 34.65
C LYS A 160 5.70 -17.30 34.07
N LYS A 161 6.41 -16.56 34.92
CA LYS A 161 7.37 -15.55 34.45
C LYS A 161 8.33 -16.18 33.46
N LEU A 162 8.76 -15.39 32.48
CA LEU A 162 9.77 -15.80 31.54
C LEU A 162 11.11 -15.91 32.27
N THR A 163 11.99 -16.73 31.73
CA THR A 163 13.38 -16.84 32.15
C THR A 163 14.12 -15.60 31.64
N ASP A 164 15.12 -15.11 32.34
CA ASP A 164 15.86 -13.88 31.99
C ASP A 164 16.38 -13.92 30.53
N LEU A 165 16.86 -15.08 30.07
CA LEU A 165 17.26 -15.34 28.68
C LEU A 165 16.10 -15.26 27.67
N GLU A 166 14.88 -15.62 28.06
CA GLU A 166 13.67 -15.50 27.25
C GLU A 166 13.16 -14.04 27.21
N GLU A 167 13.42 -13.25 28.27
CA GLU A 167 13.14 -11.81 28.30
C GLU A 167 14.17 -11.06 27.43
N GLU A 168 15.47 -11.30 27.57
CA GLU A 168 16.49 -10.76 26.65
C GLU A 168 16.25 -11.17 25.18
N ALA A 169 15.76 -12.39 24.93
CA ALA A 169 15.42 -12.85 23.58
C ALA A 169 14.21 -12.10 23.03
N LYS A 170 13.21 -11.80 23.87
CA LYS A 170 12.06 -10.96 23.52
C LYS A 170 12.45 -9.52 23.27
N ASP A 171 13.33 -8.94 24.08
CA ASP A 171 13.75 -7.55 23.91
C ASP A 171 14.59 -7.38 22.65
N ARG A 172 15.54 -8.29 22.38
CA ARG A 172 16.24 -8.33 21.09
C ARG A 172 15.29 -8.53 19.90
N ALA A 173 14.26 -9.36 20.03
CA ALA A 173 13.24 -9.53 18.99
C ALA A 173 12.38 -8.26 18.81
N GLN A 174 12.01 -7.58 19.89
CA GLN A 174 11.30 -6.31 19.87
C GLN A 174 12.15 -5.20 19.24
N ASP A 175 13.43 -5.09 19.56
CA ASP A 175 14.36 -4.13 18.95
C ASP A 175 14.54 -4.37 17.45
N LEU A 176 14.64 -5.64 17.02
CA LEU A 176 14.68 -6.00 15.61
C LEU A 176 13.37 -5.62 14.89
N LEU A 177 12.21 -5.88 15.51
CA LEU A 177 10.90 -5.49 14.97
C LEU A 177 10.72 -3.96 14.94
N GLN A 178 11.15 -3.25 15.98
CA GLN A 178 11.15 -1.78 16.04
C GLN A 178 12.08 -1.19 14.99
N ARG A 179 13.28 -1.74 14.80
CA ARG A 179 14.24 -1.30 13.77
C ARG A 179 13.70 -1.55 12.37
N ALA A 180 13.13 -2.72 12.12
CA ALA A 180 12.46 -3.04 10.85
C ALA A 180 11.26 -2.11 10.60
N SER A 181 10.47 -1.80 11.64
CA SER A 181 9.36 -0.85 11.57
C SER A 181 9.85 0.58 11.24
N LYS A 182 10.86 1.09 11.97
CA LYS A 182 11.50 2.39 11.71
C LYS A 182 12.01 2.49 10.27
N LEU A 183 12.74 1.48 9.80
CA LEU A 183 13.22 1.42 8.41
C LEU A 183 12.10 1.38 7.38
N ARG A 184 10.98 0.67 7.64
CA ARG A 184 9.81 0.69 6.75
C ARG A 184 9.11 2.05 6.73
N MET A 185 9.00 2.74 7.86
CA MET A 185 8.46 4.11 7.90
C MET A 185 9.39 5.09 7.18
N GLU A 186 10.71 4.98 7.32
CA GLU A 186 11.67 5.83 6.59
C GLU A 186 11.71 5.55 5.08
N GLN A 187 11.02 4.52 4.59
CA GLN A 187 10.78 4.30 3.16
C GLN A 187 9.50 4.97 2.63
N GLU A 188 8.60 5.48 3.49
CA GLU A 188 7.44 6.28 3.07
C GLU A 188 7.90 7.59 2.41
N GLU A 189 7.27 7.96 1.28
CA GLU A 189 7.70 9.10 0.46
C GLU A 189 7.59 10.44 1.22
N GLU A 190 6.52 10.61 1.99
CA GLU A 190 6.28 11.80 2.81
C GLU A 190 7.31 12.00 3.93
N LEU A 191 8.07 10.95 4.29
CA LEU A 191 9.15 10.99 5.25
C LEU A 191 10.53 11.12 4.58
N LYS A 192 10.70 10.58 3.37
CA LYS A 192 11.88 10.86 2.51
C LYS A 192 11.99 12.35 2.17
N ASP A 193 10.88 12.99 1.78
CA ASP A 193 10.87 14.43 1.49
C ASP A 193 11.19 15.28 2.73
N ILE A 194 10.77 14.85 3.93
CA ILE A 194 11.11 15.56 5.16
C ILE A 194 12.57 15.34 5.57
N ASN A 195 13.11 14.13 5.38
CA ASN A 195 14.56 13.91 5.55
C ASN A 195 15.38 14.79 4.59
N LYS A 196 14.90 15.01 3.35
CA LYS A 196 15.48 15.95 2.38
C LYS A 196 15.35 17.42 2.79
N ILE A 197 14.21 17.85 3.35
CA ILE A 197 14.02 19.19 3.91
C ILE A 197 14.96 19.42 5.11
N ILE A 198 15.05 18.44 6.02
CA ILE A 198 15.96 18.43 7.18
C ILE A 198 17.43 18.52 6.76
N LEU A 199 17.84 17.76 5.74
CA LEU A 199 19.18 17.82 5.20
C LEU A 199 19.49 19.22 4.61
N ASN A 200 18.57 19.78 3.83
CA ASN A 200 18.73 21.13 3.27
C ASN A 200 18.83 22.18 4.39
N ALA A 201 18.01 22.12 5.44
CA ALA A 201 18.07 23.03 6.59
C ALA A 201 19.44 22.97 7.29
N LYS A 202 20.00 21.77 7.48
CA LYS A 202 21.36 21.56 8.01
C LYS A 202 22.42 22.15 7.07
N CYS A 203 22.33 21.92 5.77
CA CYS A 203 23.25 22.49 4.78
C CYS A 203 23.21 24.03 4.73
N HIS A 204 22.03 24.64 4.92
CA HIS A 204 21.91 26.10 5.01
C HIS A 204 22.54 26.67 6.28
N ALA A 205 22.31 26.05 7.45
CA ALA A 205 22.94 26.46 8.70
C ALA A 205 24.48 26.37 8.65
N ILE A 206 25.02 25.29 8.07
CA ILE A 206 26.47 25.11 7.87
C ILE A 206 27.02 26.17 6.90
N ARG A 207 26.31 26.47 5.81
CA ARG A 207 26.72 27.50 4.84
C ARG A 207 26.76 28.89 5.47
N ASP A 208 25.76 29.27 6.27
CA ASP A 208 25.74 30.55 6.96
C ASP A 208 26.93 30.67 7.95
N ALA A 209 27.24 29.60 8.69
CA ALA A 209 28.42 29.57 9.56
C ALA A 209 29.72 29.77 8.76
N GLN A 210 29.91 29.04 7.66
CA GLN A 210 31.08 29.19 6.76
C GLN A 210 31.19 30.58 6.13
N ILE A 211 30.07 31.26 5.86
CA ILE A 211 30.07 32.64 5.38
C ILE A 211 30.53 33.60 6.48
N LEU A 212 30.11 33.41 7.73
CA LEU A 212 30.54 34.21 8.88
C LEU A 212 32.03 33.97 9.20
N GLU A 213 32.48 32.71 9.21
CA GLU A 213 33.89 32.32 9.34
C GLU A 213 34.74 33.00 8.27
N LYS A 214 34.34 32.93 7.00
CA LYS A 214 35.06 33.60 5.90
C LYS A 214 35.08 35.13 6.07
N GLN A 215 34.01 35.74 6.58
CA GLN A 215 33.99 37.19 6.87
C GLN A 215 34.86 37.58 8.06
N GLN A 216 35.07 36.68 9.04
CA GLN A 216 36.01 36.89 10.14
C GLN A 216 37.45 36.80 9.63
N ILE A 217 37.80 35.73 8.91
CA ILE A 217 39.10 35.52 8.28
C ILE A 217 39.48 36.71 7.38
N GLN A 218 38.54 37.21 6.54
CA GLN A 218 38.81 38.38 5.71
C GLN A 218 39.12 39.63 6.55
N LYS A 219 38.40 39.89 7.65
CA LYS A 219 38.67 41.04 8.53
C LYS A 219 40.02 40.93 9.25
N GLU A 220 40.45 39.71 9.58
CA GLU A 220 41.75 39.45 10.19
C GLU A 220 42.89 39.66 9.19
N LEU A 221 42.74 39.18 7.94
CA LEU A 221 43.66 39.47 6.84
C LEU A 221 43.72 40.97 6.53
N ASP A 222 42.56 41.61 6.35
CA ASP A 222 42.43 43.06 6.14
C ASP A 222 43.10 43.90 7.26
N ALA A 223 43.21 43.36 8.47
CA ALA A 223 43.84 44.04 9.61
C ALA A 223 45.37 43.84 9.62
N GLU A 224 45.85 42.63 9.33
CA GLU A 224 47.29 42.34 9.24
C GLU A 224 47.93 42.99 8.00
N GLU A 225 47.22 43.05 6.87
CA GLU A 225 47.64 43.84 5.69
C GLU A 225 47.85 45.32 6.05
N LYS A 226 46.88 45.95 6.73
CA LYS A 226 47.01 47.36 7.19
C LYS A 226 48.16 47.55 8.16
N ARG A 227 48.48 46.55 8.98
CA ARG A 227 49.62 46.56 9.91
C ARG A 227 50.96 46.45 9.16
N LEU A 228 51.03 45.64 8.11
CA LEU A 228 52.19 45.53 7.23
C LEU A 228 52.39 46.82 6.42
N ASP A 229 51.33 47.40 5.84
CA ASP A 229 51.38 48.69 5.15
C ASP A 229 51.91 49.81 6.05
N GLN A 230 51.45 49.88 7.31
CA GLN A 230 51.97 50.83 8.30
C GLN A 230 53.46 50.61 8.59
N MET A 231 53.91 49.35 8.66
CA MET A 231 55.32 49.03 8.86
C MET A 231 56.16 49.48 7.65
N MET A 232 55.72 49.16 6.44
CA MET A 232 56.36 49.54 5.17
C MET A 232 56.42 51.06 4.98
N GLU A 233 55.35 51.79 5.31
CA GLU A 233 55.32 53.25 5.26
C GLU A 233 56.27 53.87 6.29
N VAL A 234 56.35 53.32 7.51
CA VAL A 234 57.33 53.74 8.51
C VAL A 234 58.77 53.48 8.04
N GLU A 235 59.04 52.38 7.33
CA GLU A 235 60.36 52.14 6.73
C GLU A 235 60.66 53.09 5.57
N ARG A 236 59.67 53.39 4.71
CA ARG A 236 59.77 54.38 3.63
C ARG A 236 60.09 55.77 4.19
N GLN A 237 59.39 56.20 5.24
CA GLN A 237 59.64 57.47 5.93
C GLN A 237 61.04 57.52 6.55
N LYS A 238 61.48 56.46 7.24
CA LYS A 238 62.86 56.34 7.75
C LYS A 238 63.90 56.42 6.63
N SER A 239 63.60 55.86 5.46
CA SER A 239 64.48 55.94 4.28
C SER A 239 64.60 57.37 3.75
N ILE A 240 63.46 58.07 3.62
CA ILE A 240 63.42 59.49 3.20
C ILE A 240 64.16 60.37 4.22
N GLN A 241 63.96 60.18 5.52
CA GLN A 241 64.68 60.94 6.56
C GLN A 241 66.21 60.77 6.46
N ARG A 242 66.70 59.56 6.25
CA ARG A 242 68.15 59.31 6.00
C ARG A 242 68.64 60.03 4.75
N GLN A 243 67.85 60.03 3.68
CA GLN A 243 68.15 60.72 2.42
C GLN A 243 68.23 62.24 2.64
N GLU A 244 67.25 62.81 3.35
CA GLU A 244 67.19 64.23 3.71
C GLU A 244 68.34 64.67 4.61
N ASP A 245 68.77 63.84 5.57
CA ASP A 245 69.93 64.13 6.42
C ASP A 245 71.25 64.09 5.63
N LEU A 246 71.40 63.15 4.69
CA LEU A 246 72.54 63.13 3.76
C LEU A 246 72.52 64.34 2.80
N ASP A 247 71.34 64.80 2.41
CA ASP A 247 71.15 66.02 1.62
C ASP A 247 71.45 67.29 2.44
N ARG A 248 71.07 67.31 3.72
CA ARG A 248 71.32 68.39 4.68
C ARG A 248 72.82 68.57 4.90
N ARG A 249 73.55 67.47 5.18
CA ARG A 249 75.02 67.47 5.28
C ARG A 249 75.67 68.02 4.02
N ARG A 250 75.26 67.53 2.83
CA ARG A 250 75.74 68.05 1.54
C ARG A 250 75.30 69.49 1.22
N ARG A 251 74.31 70.06 1.92
CA ARG A 251 73.98 71.51 1.86
C ARG A 251 74.88 72.30 2.80
N GLU A 252 75.10 71.83 4.02
CA GLU A 252 76.02 72.45 4.99
C GLU A 252 77.46 72.50 4.46
N GLU A 253 77.96 71.41 3.86
CA GLU A 253 79.28 71.35 3.22
C GLU A 253 79.41 72.39 2.10
N ARG A 254 78.40 72.53 1.23
CA ARG A 254 78.34 73.58 0.20
C ARG A 254 78.28 74.99 0.79
N ILE A 255 77.62 75.18 1.93
CA ILE A 255 77.59 76.47 2.64
C ILE A 255 78.97 76.79 3.24
N ARG A 256 79.66 75.82 3.83
CA ARG A 256 81.04 75.97 4.34
C ARG A 256 82.02 76.29 3.21
N GLY A 257 81.97 75.55 2.10
CA GLY A 257 82.77 75.84 0.90
C GLY A 257 82.48 77.23 0.31
N ARG A 258 81.21 77.64 0.23
CA ARG A 258 80.85 79.00 -0.18
C ARG A 258 81.43 80.07 0.75
N ARG A 259 81.42 79.86 2.07
CA ARG A 259 82.01 80.81 3.03
C ARG A 259 83.50 81.00 2.79
N HIS A 260 84.28 79.92 2.68
CA HIS A 260 85.71 80.03 2.34
C HIS A 260 85.97 80.72 0.99
N ILE A 261 85.13 80.54 -0.02
CA ILE A 261 85.26 81.27 -1.30
C ILE A 261 84.96 82.76 -1.12
N VAL A 262 83.99 83.14 -0.27
CA VAL A 262 83.72 84.55 0.08
C VAL A 262 84.88 85.16 0.86
N GLU A 263 85.38 84.47 1.89
CA GLU A 263 86.55 84.86 2.68
C GLU A 263 87.82 85.01 1.80
N GLN A 264 87.96 84.21 0.74
CA GLN A 264 89.01 84.36 -0.27
C GLN A 264 88.77 85.56 -1.19
N MET A 265 87.53 85.82 -1.61
CA MET A 265 87.20 87.01 -2.42
C MET A 265 87.40 88.31 -1.64
N GLU A 266 87.08 88.33 -0.34
CA GLU A 266 87.31 89.46 0.56
C GLU A 266 88.81 89.76 0.69
N LYS A 267 89.64 88.76 1.00
CA LYS A 267 91.11 88.92 1.01
C LYS A 267 91.69 89.35 -0.34
N ASN A 268 91.21 88.77 -1.43
CA ASN A 268 91.61 89.17 -2.78
C ASN A 268 91.13 90.59 -3.14
N GLN A 269 90.12 91.14 -2.45
CA GLN A 269 89.71 92.55 -2.58
C GLN A 269 90.59 93.45 -1.72
N GLU A 270 90.92 93.05 -0.49
CA GLU A 270 91.88 93.74 0.39
C GLU A 270 93.26 93.88 -0.27
N GLU A 271 93.81 92.78 -0.81
CA GLU A 271 95.06 92.79 -1.60
C GLU A 271 94.96 93.70 -2.84
N ARG A 272 93.80 93.72 -3.52
CA ARG A 272 93.58 94.58 -4.69
C ARG A 272 93.43 96.06 -4.35
N SER A 273 92.90 96.41 -3.18
CA SER A 273 92.85 97.80 -2.70
C SER A 273 94.23 98.27 -2.27
N LEU A 274 95.02 97.45 -1.56
CA LEU A 274 96.41 97.78 -1.24
C LEU A 274 97.26 97.95 -2.51
N LEU A 275 97.08 97.07 -3.51
CA LEU A 275 97.68 97.21 -4.84
C LEU A 275 97.05 98.34 -5.68
N ALA A 276 95.93 98.94 -5.27
CA ALA A 276 95.37 100.13 -5.92
C ALA A 276 95.97 101.39 -5.30
N GLU A 277 96.03 101.48 -3.97
CA GLU A 277 96.68 102.55 -3.21
C GLU A 277 98.16 102.72 -3.63
N GLN A 278 98.91 101.62 -3.77
CA GLN A 278 100.28 101.65 -4.30
C GLN A 278 100.35 102.23 -5.73
N ARG A 279 99.43 101.85 -6.60
CA ARG A 279 99.34 102.38 -7.98
C ARG A 279 98.75 103.79 -8.04
N GLU A 280 98.12 104.29 -6.99
CA GLU A 280 97.70 105.68 -6.88
C GLU A 280 98.87 106.55 -6.41
N GLN A 281 99.72 106.07 -5.49
CA GLN A 281 101.01 106.71 -5.18
C GLN A 281 101.95 106.76 -6.40
N GLU A 282 102.03 105.69 -7.20
CA GLU A 282 102.76 105.70 -8.49
C GLU A 282 102.13 106.64 -9.53
N LYS A 283 100.80 106.76 -9.56
CA LYS A 283 100.09 107.71 -10.44
C LYS A 283 100.28 109.14 -10.01
N GLU A 284 100.31 109.46 -8.73
CA GLU A 284 100.55 110.81 -8.23
C GLU A 284 101.94 111.29 -8.69
N GLN A 285 102.96 110.44 -8.52
CA GLN A 285 104.31 110.68 -9.05
C GLN A 285 104.34 110.81 -10.59
N LEU A 286 103.51 110.04 -11.30
CA LEU A 286 103.38 110.16 -12.76
C LEU A 286 102.58 111.40 -13.20
N LEU A 287 101.62 111.87 -12.39
CA LEU A 287 100.81 113.06 -12.65
C LEU A 287 101.64 114.33 -12.41
N GLU A 288 102.45 114.36 -11.35
CA GLU A 288 103.46 115.41 -11.14
C GLU A 288 104.42 115.52 -12.35
N TYR A 289 104.73 114.41 -13.03
CA TYR A 289 105.52 114.38 -14.26
C TYR A 289 104.71 114.69 -15.54
N MET A 290 103.42 114.39 -15.58
CA MET A 290 102.55 114.65 -16.73
C MET A 290 102.00 116.07 -16.75
N GLU A 291 101.85 116.75 -15.62
CA GLU A 291 101.54 118.19 -15.59
C GLU A 291 102.67 119.00 -16.23
N GLN A 292 103.93 118.65 -15.95
CA GLN A 292 105.13 119.22 -16.60
C GLN A 292 105.10 119.07 -18.14
N LEU A 293 104.45 118.02 -18.66
CA LEU A 293 104.25 117.80 -20.10
C LEU A 293 102.97 118.46 -20.64
N HIS A 294 101.89 118.56 -19.86
CA HIS A 294 100.63 119.12 -20.36
C HIS A 294 100.66 120.66 -20.43
N GLU A 295 101.55 121.33 -19.68
CA GLU A 295 101.92 122.73 -19.91
C GLU A 295 102.60 122.95 -21.28
N GLU A 296 103.28 121.94 -21.84
CA GLU A 296 103.80 121.96 -23.21
C GLU A 296 102.67 121.69 -24.23
N ASP A 297 101.84 120.69 -23.98
CA ASP A 297 100.85 120.13 -24.94
C ASP A 297 99.59 121.00 -25.14
N LEU A 298 99.18 121.78 -24.14
CA LEU A 298 98.02 122.70 -24.23
C LEU A 298 98.18 123.81 -25.28
N GLN A 299 99.41 124.03 -25.76
CA GLN A 299 99.77 125.03 -26.75
C GLN A 299 99.27 124.65 -28.16
N ASP A 300 98.93 123.37 -28.40
CA ASP A 300 98.71 122.82 -29.75
C ASP A 300 97.22 122.63 -30.13
N LEU A 301 96.34 122.29 -29.17
CA LEU A 301 95.05 121.61 -29.45
C LEU A 301 93.90 122.52 -29.97
N GLN A 302 94.07 123.84 -30.06
CA GLN A 302 92.97 124.79 -30.36
C GLN A 302 92.43 124.74 -31.82
N GLN A 303 92.83 123.76 -32.63
CA GLN A 303 92.80 123.86 -34.10
C GLN A 303 91.72 123.03 -34.87
N ARG A 304 90.85 122.21 -34.22
CA ARG A 304 90.17 121.07 -34.93
C ARG A 304 88.62 120.96 -34.98
N HIS A 305 87.82 121.68 -34.19
CA HIS A 305 86.44 121.21 -33.83
C HIS A 305 85.34 121.13 -34.95
N GLN A 306 85.44 121.86 -36.05
CA GLN A 306 84.29 122.53 -36.70
C GLN A 306 83.42 121.72 -37.72
N GLN A 307 83.27 120.38 -37.65
CA GLN A 307 82.94 119.57 -38.87
C GLN A 307 81.66 118.68 -38.96
N ARG A 308 80.81 118.47 -37.93
CA ARG A 308 79.94 117.25 -37.84
C ARG A 308 78.46 117.34 -38.37
N LEU A 309 77.45 117.36 -37.48
CA LEU A 309 76.03 117.77 -37.65
C LEU A 309 75.00 117.21 -38.72
N LYS A 310 75.33 116.41 -39.76
CA LYS A 310 74.48 116.38 -41.00
C LYS A 310 73.50 115.19 -41.34
N MET A 311 73.07 114.26 -40.45
CA MET A 311 72.74 112.86 -40.90
C MET A 311 71.39 112.13 -40.55
N GLN A 312 70.24 112.76 -40.19
CA GLN A 312 69.25 112.09 -39.27
C GLN A 312 67.78 111.77 -39.72
N ALA A 313 67.42 111.50 -40.99
CA ALA A 313 66.01 111.72 -41.46
C ALA A 313 65.02 110.54 -41.77
N GLU A 314 65.40 109.28 -42.06
CA GLU A 314 64.62 108.46 -43.03
C GLU A 314 63.59 107.37 -42.56
N ILE A 315 63.48 107.01 -41.27
CA ILE A 315 63.11 105.61 -40.87
C ILE A 315 61.60 105.18 -40.85
N LYS A 316 60.61 106.07 -40.94
CA LYS A 316 59.25 105.87 -40.33
C LYS A 316 58.15 104.98 -41.02
N ARG A 317 58.41 104.05 -41.95
CA ARG A 317 57.39 103.70 -43.01
C ARG A 317 56.68 102.30 -43.08
N ILE A 318 56.76 101.38 -42.10
CA ILE A 318 56.64 99.91 -42.39
C ILE A 318 55.39 99.09 -41.90
N ASN A 319 54.52 99.54 -40.99
CA ASN A 319 54.01 98.62 -39.93
C ASN A 319 52.61 97.91 -40.02
N ASP A 320 51.76 98.10 -41.05
CA ASP A 320 50.28 97.92 -40.85
C ASP A 320 49.58 96.61 -41.32
N GLU A 321 50.22 95.67 -42.04
CA GLU A 321 49.47 94.70 -42.87
C GLU A 321 48.93 93.40 -42.20
N ASN A 322 49.28 93.08 -40.95
CA ASN A 322 49.49 91.68 -40.53
C ASN A 322 48.34 90.91 -39.80
N GLN A 323 47.07 91.36 -39.82
CA GLN A 323 46.05 90.88 -38.83
C GLN A 323 44.97 89.87 -39.28
N ARG A 324 44.78 89.55 -40.58
CA ARG A 324 43.46 89.03 -41.08
C ARG A 324 43.18 87.51 -41.07
N GLN A 325 44.13 86.62 -40.81
CA GLN A 325 44.03 85.21 -41.27
C GLN A 325 43.36 84.17 -40.35
N LYS A 326 42.94 84.49 -39.11
CA LYS A 326 42.84 83.47 -38.03
C LYS A 326 41.48 82.76 -37.80
N ALA A 327 40.48 82.90 -38.68
CA ALA A 327 39.06 82.64 -38.31
C ALA A 327 38.41 81.31 -38.77
N GLN A 328 39.08 80.44 -39.54
CA GLN A 328 38.36 79.45 -40.39
C GLN A 328 38.20 78.01 -39.85
N LEU A 329 38.72 77.65 -38.68
CA LEU A 329 38.93 76.22 -38.29
C LEU A 329 37.80 75.50 -37.54
N LEU A 330 36.71 76.16 -37.13
CA LEU A 330 35.82 75.67 -36.06
C LEU A 330 34.55 74.89 -36.49
N ALA A 331 34.44 74.43 -37.73
CA ALA A 331 33.14 74.07 -38.34
C ALA A 331 32.83 72.56 -38.54
N GLN A 332 33.78 71.63 -38.43
CA GLN A 332 33.64 70.30 -39.08
C GLN A 332 33.21 69.11 -38.20
N GLU A 333 33.29 69.16 -36.87
CA GLU A 333 33.23 67.93 -36.04
C GLU A 333 31.82 67.39 -35.70
N LYS A 334 30.72 68.07 -36.03
CA LYS A 334 29.39 67.81 -35.43
C LYS A 334 28.49 66.75 -36.10
N LEU A 335 28.99 65.92 -37.02
CA LEU A 335 28.13 65.11 -37.92
C LEU A 335 28.21 63.57 -37.80
N ALA A 336 29.05 63.00 -36.94
CA ALA A 336 29.33 61.55 -36.97
C ALA A 336 28.35 60.66 -36.15
N ASP A 337 27.90 61.10 -34.97
CA ASP A 337 27.44 60.18 -33.91
C ASP A 337 26.00 59.62 -34.05
N GLN A 338 25.24 59.98 -35.08
CA GLN A 338 23.81 59.67 -35.16
C GLN A 338 23.46 58.28 -35.75
N MET A 339 24.43 57.55 -36.30
CA MET A 339 24.17 56.38 -37.16
C MET A 339 23.98 55.02 -36.44
N VAL A 340 24.29 54.90 -35.14
CA VAL A 340 24.47 53.59 -34.48
C VAL A 340 23.19 53.01 -33.82
N MET A 341 22.16 53.83 -33.59
CA MET A 341 21.01 53.47 -32.72
C MET A 341 19.83 52.73 -33.40
N GLU A 342 19.77 52.68 -34.74
CA GLU A 342 18.56 52.22 -35.48
C GLU A 342 18.49 50.71 -35.77
N PHE A 343 19.61 49.99 -35.75
CA PHE A 343 19.69 48.66 -36.39
C PHE A 343 19.13 47.50 -35.53
N THR A 344 19.21 47.60 -34.20
CA THR A 344 18.94 46.47 -33.30
C THR A 344 17.45 46.16 -33.08
N LYS A 345 16.54 47.11 -33.30
CA LYS A 345 15.10 46.96 -32.98
C LYS A 345 14.30 46.10 -33.97
N LYS A 346 14.83 45.79 -35.16
CA LYS A 346 14.03 45.26 -36.29
C LYS A 346 14.07 43.72 -36.45
N LYS A 347 14.82 42.98 -35.63
CA LYS A 347 14.97 41.51 -35.79
C LYS A 347 13.99 40.66 -34.98
N MET A 348 13.59 41.08 -33.79
CA MET A 348 12.77 40.29 -32.84
C MET A 348 11.31 40.03 -33.29
N ALA A 349 10.87 40.59 -34.41
CA ALA A 349 9.47 40.59 -34.84
C ALA A 349 9.09 39.45 -35.82
N ARG A 350 9.94 38.41 -35.97
CA ARG A 350 9.77 37.36 -36.99
C ARG A 350 9.67 35.92 -36.48
N GLU A 351 9.73 35.73 -35.17
CA GLU A 351 9.74 34.38 -34.54
C GLU A 351 8.36 33.99 -33.96
N ALA A 352 7.36 34.89 -34.02
CA ALA A 352 6.03 34.71 -33.41
C ALA A 352 4.94 34.18 -34.38
N GLU A 353 5.20 34.08 -35.69
CA GLU A 353 4.15 33.75 -36.67
C GLU A 353 4.04 32.23 -36.99
N PHE A 354 5.00 31.40 -36.56
CA PHE A 354 5.02 29.97 -36.91
C PHE A 354 4.28 29.05 -35.92
N GLU A 355 3.90 29.53 -34.72
CA GLU A 355 3.09 28.75 -33.78
C GLU A 355 1.65 28.50 -34.28
N ALA A 356 1.18 29.27 -35.28
CA ALA A 356 -0.17 29.18 -35.82
C ALA A 356 -0.46 27.90 -36.65
N GLU A 357 0.55 27.12 -37.06
CA GLU A 357 0.33 26.03 -38.02
C GLU A 357 -0.30 24.75 -37.40
N GLN A 358 -0.37 24.64 -36.07
CA GLN A 358 -0.89 23.44 -35.38
C GLN A 358 -2.43 23.24 -35.47
N GLU A 359 -3.21 24.24 -35.89
CA GLU A 359 -4.68 24.11 -35.92
C GLU A 359 -5.24 23.19 -37.03
N ARG A 360 -4.45 22.81 -38.04
CA ARG A 360 -4.94 22.06 -39.22
C ARG A 360 -5.31 20.58 -38.97
N ILE A 361 -5.15 20.07 -37.74
CA ILE A 361 -5.26 18.63 -37.44
C ILE A 361 -6.70 18.11 -37.19
N ARG A 362 -7.70 18.98 -36.97
CA ARG A 362 -8.90 18.57 -36.18
C ARG A 362 -10.29 18.44 -36.83
N ARG A 363 -10.50 18.55 -38.15
CA ARG A 363 -11.90 18.66 -38.70
C ARG A 363 -12.39 17.90 -39.95
N GLU A 364 -11.56 17.27 -40.79
CA GLU A 364 -12.01 16.94 -42.18
C GLU A 364 -12.18 15.47 -42.61
N LYS A 365 -11.91 14.43 -41.80
CA LYS A 365 -11.90 13.03 -42.29
C LYS A 365 -12.68 12.00 -41.45
N GLU A 366 -13.97 12.25 -41.18
CA GLU A 366 -14.79 11.32 -40.37
C GLU A 366 -16.29 11.24 -40.73
N LYS A 367 -16.74 11.62 -41.96
CA LYS A 367 -18.19 11.77 -42.26
C LYS A 367 -18.78 11.19 -43.56
N GLU A 368 -18.05 10.42 -44.38
CA GLU A 368 -18.63 9.88 -45.65
C GLU A 368 -18.98 8.38 -45.69
N ILE A 369 -18.36 7.52 -44.85
CA ILE A 369 -18.54 6.05 -44.95
C ILE A 369 -19.79 5.57 -44.19
N ALA A 370 -20.94 6.13 -44.52
CA ALA A 370 -22.25 5.80 -43.94
C ALA A 370 -23.38 5.61 -44.98
N ARG A 371 -23.12 5.83 -46.27
CA ARG A 371 -24.17 6.01 -47.29
C ARG A 371 -24.49 4.78 -48.17
N LEU A 372 -23.77 3.66 -48.01
CA LEU A 372 -23.92 2.46 -48.84
C LEU A 372 -24.54 1.27 -48.07
N ARG A 373 -25.84 1.37 -47.74
CA ARG A 373 -26.58 0.28 -47.07
C ARG A 373 -28.07 0.18 -47.40
N ALA A 374 -28.53 0.83 -48.47
CA ALA A 374 -29.96 1.04 -48.77
C ALA A 374 -30.32 0.69 -50.23
N MET A 375 -30.06 -0.56 -50.67
CA MET A 375 -30.13 -0.93 -52.09
C MET A 375 -30.47 -2.41 -52.38
N GLN A 376 -31.20 -3.12 -51.48
CA GLN A 376 -31.52 -4.55 -51.63
C GLN A 376 -32.94 -4.95 -51.15
N GLU A 377 -33.98 -4.23 -51.59
CA GLU A 377 -35.38 -4.52 -51.21
C GLU A 377 -36.35 -4.33 -52.39
N LYS A 378 -36.28 -5.21 -53.41
CA LYS A 378 -37.23 -5.22 -54.56
C LYS A 378 -37.12 -6.49 -55.43
N ALA A 379 -37.57 -7.65 -54.92
CA ALA A 379 -37.38 -8.94 -55.60
C ALA A 379 -38.50 -9.99 -55.33
N GLN A 380 -39.76 -9.58 -55.23
CA GLN A 380 -40.93 -10.47 -55.11
C GLN A 380 -42.07 -10.01 -56.05
N ASP A 381 -43.05 -10.90 -56.27
CA ASP A 381 -44.32 -10.73 -57.05
C ASP A 381 -44.30 -10.92 -58.59
N TYR A 382 -44.41 -12.17 -59.07
CA TYR A 382 -44.80 -12.49 -60.48
C TYR A 382 -45.29 -13.95 -60.72
N GLN A 383 -46.36 -14.44 -60.07
CA GLN A 383 -46.72 -15.89 -60.20
C GLN A 383 -48.20 -16.32 -59.94
N ALA A 384 -49.22 -15.55 -60.35
CA ALA A 384 -50.57 -15.67 -59.76
C ALA A 384 -51.79 -15.98 -60.67
N GLU A 385 -51.66 -16.27 -61.98
CA GLU A 385 -52.76 -15.92 -62.92
C GLU A 385 -53.00 -16.86 -64.15
N GLN A 386 -53.45 -18.14 -64.02
CA GLN A 386 -53.76 -18.94 -65.25
C GLN A 386 -54.81 -20.11 -65.30
N ASP A 387 -55.41 -20.66 -64.24
CA ASP A 387 -56.25 -21.90 -64.34
C ASP A 387 -57.79 -21.70 -64.43
N ALA A 388 -58.48 -22.39 -65.37
CA ALA A 388 -59.88 -22.07 -65.76
C ALA A 388 -60.85 -23.22 -66.23
N LEU A 389 -61.32 -23.25 -67.50
CA LEU A 389 -62.67 -23.74 -67.90
C LEU A 389 -62.75 -24.96 -68.87
N ARG A 390 -63.62 -25.97 -68.59
CA ARG A 390 -64.09 -27.06 -69.52
C ARG A 390 -65.39 -27.77 -69.03
N ALA A 391 -66.54 -27.85 -69.77
CA ALA A 391 -67.74 -28.73 -69.44
C ALA A 391 -68.95 -28.82 -70.48
N LYS A 392 -69.78 -29.92 -70.40
CA LYS A 392 -71.26 -30.17 -70.79
C LYS A 392 -71.72 -30.87 -72.15
N ARG A 393 -72.75 -31.82 -72.13
CA ARG A 393 -73.89 -32.21 -73.12
C ARG A 393 -74.40 -33.75 -73.21
N ASN A 394 -75.75 -34.09 -73.35
CA ASN A 394 -76.51 -35.33 -73.93
C ASN A 394 -77.19 -36.56 -73.11
N GLN A 395 -78.42 -37.16 -73.48
CA GLN A 395 -79.04 -38.56 -73.16
C GLN A 395 -80.60 -38.87 -73.54
N GLU A 396 -81.13 -40.16 -73.73
CA GLU A 396 -82.63 -40.62 -73.81
C GLU A 396 -83.07 -42.18 -74.08
N VAL A 397 -84.38 -42.64 -73.90
CA VAL A 397 -85.29 -43.79 -74.47
C VAL A 397 -85.58 -45.26 -73.82
N ALA A 398 -86.86 -45.81 -73.75
CA ALA A 398 -87.34 -47.29 -73.63
C ALA A 398 -88.93 -47.68 -73.58
N ASP A 399 -89.46 -48.94 -73.88
CA ASP A 399 -90.94 -49.41 -73.75
C ASP A 399 -91.41 -50.98 -73.95
N ARG A 400 -92.67 -51.42 -73.53
CA ARG A 400 -93.71 -52.55 -73.90
C ARG A 400 -93.81 -54.11 -73.49
N GLU A 401 -95.04 -54.67 -73.16
CA GLU A 401 -95.56 -56.14 -73.14
C GLU A 401 -97.13 -56.32 -72.84
N TRP A 402 -97.85 -57.53 -72.82
CA TRP A 402 -99.17 -57.83 -72.07
C TRP A 402 -99.94 -59.26 -72.00
N ARG A 403 -101.16 -59.50 -72.60
CA ARG A 403 -102.45 -60.06 -71.98
C ARG A 403 -102.68 -61.54 -71.46
N ARG A 404 -103.04 -62.57 -72.27
CA ARG A 404 -103.72 -63.85 -71.76
C ARG A 404 -102.91 -64.58 -70.68
N LYS A 405 -101.60 -64.32 -70.69
CA LYS A 405 -100.61 -64.37 -69.60
C LYS A 405 -101.07 -63.89 -68.19
N GLU A 406 -102.35 -63.64 -67.91
CA GLU A 406 -102.80 -63.01 -66.66
C GLU A 406 -103.64 -63.89 -65.71
N LYS A 407 -104.61 -64.70 -66.15
CA LYS A 407 -105.55 -65.35 -65.19
C LYS A 407 -105.01 -66.60 -64.49
N GLU A 408 -104.29 -67.49 -65.19
CA GLU A 408 -103.61 -68.61 -64.51
C GLU A 408 -102.37 -68.11 -63.75
N LYS A 409 -101.70 -67.08 -64.31
CA LYS A 409 -100.81 -66.23 -63.52
C LYS A 409 -101.54 -65.68 -62.28
N ALA A 410 -102.82 -65.34 -62.29
CA ALA A 410 -103.49 -64.74 -61.12
C ALA A 410 -103.61 -65.71 -59.93
N GLN A 411 -103.98 -66.98 -60.13
CA GLN A 411 -104.00 -67.94 -59.01
C GLN A 411 -102.57 -68.28 -58.53
N LYS A 412 -101.62 -68.47 -59.45
CA LYS A 412 -100.20 -68.66 -59.07
C LYS A 412 -99.58 -67.37 -58.49
N LYS A 413 -100.04 -66.17 -58.87
CA LYS A 413 -99.74 -64.88 -58.24
C LYS A 413 -100.32 -64.85 -56.83
N VAL A 414 -101.55 -65.30 -56.59
CA VAL A 414 -102.14 -65.30 -55.23
C VAL A 414 -101.41 -66.26 -54.30
N GLU A 415 -101.06 -67.48 -54.72
CA GLU A 415 -100.25 -68.38 -53.89
C GLU A 415 -98.82 -67.87 -53.68
N THR A 416 -98.18 -67.36 -54.74
CA THR A 416 -96.84 -66.77 -54.60
C THR A 416 -96.89 -65.46 -53.82
N GLU A 417 -97.96 -64.67 -53.86
CA GLU A 417 -98.22 -63.50 -53.00
C GLU A 417 -98.43 -63.94 -51.56
N ALA A 418 -99.12 -65.04 -51.28
CA ALA A 418 -99.27 -65.54 -49.91
C ALA A 418 -97.91 -65.97 -49.33
N LYS A 419 -97.10 -66.69 -50.12
CA LYS A 419 -95.73 -67.09 -49.76
C LYS A 419 -94.79 -65.88 -49.67
N LEU A 420 -94.88 -64.92 -50.59
CA LEU A 420 -94.13 -63.66 -50.59
C LEU A 420 -94.59 -62.72 -49.47
N ARG A 421 -95.86 -62.74 -49.04
CA ARG A 421 -96.34 -61.96 -47.89
C ARG A 421 -95.78 -62.54 -46.59
N LYS A 422 -95.79 -63.87 -46.42
CA LYS A 422 -95.11 -64.53 -45.28
C LYS A 422 -93.60 -64.22 -45.29
N SER A 423 -92.92 -64.46 -46.41
CA SER A 423 -91.49 -64.15 -46.56
C SER A 423 -91.16 -62.65 -46.43
N ARG A 424 -92.06 -61.75 -46.83
CA ARG A 424 -91.91 -60.29 -46.59
C ARG A 424 -92.11 -59.95 -45.12
N LEU A 425 -93.07 -60.55 -44.41
CA LEU A 425 -93.25 -60.34 -42.97
C LEU A 425 -92.06 -60.90 -42.18
N GLU A 426 -91.56 -62.07 -42.54
CA GLU A 426 -90.32 -62.66 -41.99
C GLU A 426 -89.11 -61.76 -42.29
N GLN A 427 -88.98 -61.24 -43.52
CA GLN A 427 -87.90 -60.30 -43.88
C GLN A 427 -88.04 -58.94 -43.18
N VAL A 428 -89.26 -58.45 -42.95
CA VAL A 428 -89.53 -57.21 -42.20
C VAL A 428 -89.15 -57.42 -40.73
N ALA A 429 -89.64 -58.47 -40.07
CA ALA A 429 -89.26 -58.80 -38.70
C ALA A 429 -87.75 -59.01 -38.54
N PHE A 430 -87.09 -59.66 -39.50
CA PHE A 430 -85.63 -59.80 -39.51
C PHE A 430 -84.90 -58.45 -39.71
N LYS A 431 -85.42 -57.56 -40.56
CA LYS A 431 -84.91 -56.20 -40.75
C LYS A 431 -85.12 -55.34 -39.50
N GLU A 432 -86.28 -55.41 -38.85
CA GLU A 432 -86.59 -54.72 -37.61
C GLU A 432 -85.67 -55.20 -36.48
N HIS A 433 -85.46 -56.52 -36.35
CA HIS A 433 -84.52 -57.09 -35.39
C HIS A 433 -83.06 -56.66 -35.65
N THR A 434 -82.59 -56.73 -36.90
CA THR A 434 -81.23 -56.30 -37.25
C THR A 434 -81.02 -54.80 -37.08
N LEU A 435 -82.03 -53.97 -37.43
CA LEU A 435 -82.02 -52.53 -37.18
C LEU A 435 -82.01 -52.22 -35.69
N ALA A 436 -82.81 -52.92 -34.87
CA ALA A 436 -82.80 -52.75 -33.41
C ALA A 436 -81.45 -53.14 -32.79
N VAL A 437 -80.82 -54.21 -33.27
CA VAL A 437 -79.47 -54.62 -32.85
C VAL A 437 -78.41 -53.60 -33.29
N GLN A 438 -78.55 -52.98 -34.47
CA GLN A 438 -77.67 -51.87 -34.88
C GLN A 438 -77.87 -50.64 -33.99
N VAL A 439 -79.11 -50.16 -33.80
CA VAL A 439 -79.38 -49.01 -32.93
C VAL A 439 -78.87 -49.19 -31.50
N GLN A 440 -78.87 -50.42 -30.95
CA GLN A 440 -78.25 -50.69 -29.65
C GLN A 440 -76.71 -50.70 -29.70
N ARG A 441 -76.09 -51.21 -30.78
CA ARG A 441 -74.63 -51.10 -30.98
C ARG A 441 -74.19 -49.64 -31.15
N ASP A 442 -74.91 -48.87 -31.96
CA ASP A 442 -74.65 -47.44 -32.19
C ASP A 442 -74.75 -46.65 -30.87
N ARG A 443 -75.68 -47.01 -29.99
CA ARG A 443 -75.79 -46.47 -28.62
C ARG A 443 -74.64 -46.89 -27.72
N ASP A 444 -74.31 -48.18 -27.68
CA ASP A 444 -73.17 -48.71 -26.91
C ASP A 444 -71.85 -48.04 -27.34
N GLU A 445 -71.65 -47.83 -28.64
CA GLU A 445 -70.48 -47.15 -29.20
C GLU A 445 -70.49 -45.65 -28.89
N PHE A 446 -71.63 -44.97 -29.02
CA PHE A 446 -71.78 -43.57 -28.62
C PHE A 446 -71.54 -43.35 -27.12
N GLU A 447 -72.01 -44.26 -26.25
CA GLU A 447 -71.72 -44.20 -24.81
C GLU A 447 -70.27 -44.52 -24.47
N ARG A 448 -69.59 -45.39 -25.23
CA ARG A 448 -68.14 -45.63 -25.09
C ARG A 448 -67.36 -44.39 -25.51
N ILE A 449 -67.75 -43.73 -26.61
CA ILE A 449 -67.16 -42.47 -27.08
C ILE A 449 -67.37 -41.36 -26.04
N LEU A 450 -68.58 -41.20 -25.49
CA LEU A 450 -68.86 -40.22 -24.43
C LEU A 450 -68.06 -40.50 -23.15
N ARG A 451 -67.89 -41.78 -22.76
CA ARG A 451 -67.04 -42.16 -21.62
C ARG A 451 -65.57 -41.81 -21.89
N ALA A 452 -65.05 -42.19 -23.06
CA ALA A 452 -63.68 -41.86 -23.46
C ALA A 452 -63.44 -40.35 -23.52
N GLN A 453 -64.38 -39.57 -24.06
CA GLN A 453 -64.30 -38.10 -24.09
C GLN A 453 -64.33 -37.48 -22.68
N ARG A 454 -65.17 -37.98 -21.77
CA ARG A 454 -65.19 -37.51 -20.36
C ARG A 454 -63.86 -37.81 -19.66
N GLU A 455 -63.36 -39.03 -19.81
CA GLU A 455 -62.04 -39.40 -19.30
C GLU A 455 -60.90 -38.56 -19.91
N GLN A 456 -60.98 -38.24 -21.20
CA GLN A 456 -60.01 -37.40 -21.90
C GLN A 456 -60.01 -35.98 -21.31
N ILE A 457 -61.19 -35.38 -21.14
CA ILE A 457 -61.37 -34.05 -20.54
C ILE A 457 -60.88 -34.02 -19.09
N GLU A 458 -61.14 -35.05 -18.28
CA GLU A 458 -60.61 -35.12 -16.91
C GLU A 458 -59.08 -35.28 -16.88
N LYS A 459 -58.50 -36.12 -17.77
CA LYS A 459 -57.04 -36.28 -17.88
C LYS A 459 -56.37 -34.97 -18.32
N GLU A 460 -56.93 -34.29 -19.32
CA GLU A 460 -56.43 -33.00 -19.82
C GLU A 460 -56.52 -31.92 -18.74
N ARG A 461 -57.66 -31.80 -18.04
CA ARG A 461 -57.83 -30.87 -16.91
C ARG A 461 -56.85 -31.13 -15.77
N LEU A 462 -56.64 -32.39 -15.39
CA LEU A 462 -55.73 -32.77 -14.31
C LEU A 462 -54.26 -32.55 -14.72
N GLU A 463 -53.93 -32.69 -16.01
CA GLU A 463 -52.67 -32.21 -16.57
C GLU A 463 -52.55 -30.68 -16.57
N GLU A 464 -53.60 -29.92 -16.89
CA GLU A 464 -53.59 -28.46 -16.83
C GLU A 464 -53.40 -27.94 -15.41
N GLU A 465 -54.04 -28.56 -14.41
CA GLU A 465 -53.86 -28.26 -12.98
C GLU A 465 -52.42 -28.56 -12.53
N ARG A 466 -51.80 -29.64 -13.01
CA ARG A 466 -50.36 -29.94 -12.81
C ARG A 466 -49.45 -28.91 -13.50
N LYS A 467 -49.77 -28.52 -14.74
CA LYS A 467 -49.03 -27.49 -15.50
C LYS A 467 -49.22 -26.09 -14.89
N ALA A 468 -50.36 -25.81 -14.26
CA ALA A 468 -50.64 -24.56 -13.56
C ALA A 468 -49.89 -24.49 -12.22
N THR A 469 -49.98 -25.52 -11.39
CA THR A 469 -49.24 -25.62 -10.12
C THR A 469 -47.73 -25.60 -10.34
N GLY A 470 -47.21 -26.30 -11.34
CA GLY A 470 -45.80 -26.23 -11.74
C GLY A 470 -45.36 -24.82 -12.19
N ARG A 471 -46.16 -24.12 -13.01
CA ARG A 471 -45.91 -22.71 -13.38
C ARG A 471 -45.92 -21.79 -12.16
N LEU A 472 -46.81 -22.02 -11.19
CA LEU A 472 -46.94 -21.22 -9.97
C LEU A 472 -45.76 -21.45 -9.02
N GLN A 473 -45.31 -22.70 -8.86
CA GLN A 473 -44.07 -23.05 -8.14
C GLN A 473 -42.85 -22.39 -8.78
N HIS A 474 -42.68 -22.51 -10.10
CA HIS A 474 -41.59 -21.87 -10.85
C HIS A 474 -41.60 -20.33 -10.70
N ALA A 475 -42.77 -19.70 -10.79
CA ALA A 475 -42.91 -18.25 -10.57
C ALA A 475 -42.55 -17.82 -9.14
N ASN A 476 -42.90 -18.64 -8.13
CA ASN A 476 -42.53 -18.37 -6.73
C ASN A 476 -41.04 -18.60 -6.47
N GLU A 477 -40.42 -19.58 -7.13
CA GLU A 477 -38.98 -19.81 -7.08
C GLU A 477 -38.20 -18.66 -7.75
N LEU A 478 -38.62 -18.18 -8.91
CA LEU A 478 -38.06 -16.95 -9.52
C LEU A 478 -38.20 -15.74 -8.58
N ARG A 479 -39.35 -15.56 -7.91
CA ARG A 479 -39.55 -14.53 -6.88
C ARG A 479 -38.68 -14.72 -5.63
N ARG A 480 -38.23 -15.94 -5.32
CA ARG A 480 -37.22 -16.20 -4.27
C ARG A 480 -35.84 -15.78 -4.76
N GLN A 481 -35.42 -16.27 -5.93
CA GLN A 481 -34.11 -15.96 -6.53
C GLN A 481 -33.90 -14.44 -6.76
N VAL A 482 -34.94 -13.72 -7.21
CA VAL A 482 -34.88 -12.24 -7.35
C VAL A 482 -34.63 -11.57 -6.00
N ARG A 483 -35.35 -11.97 -4.93
CA ARG A 483 -35.15 -11.40 -3.59
C ARG A 483 -33.77 -11.74 -3.02
N GLU A 484 -33.29 -12.97 -3.20
CA GLU A 484 -31.95 -13.37 -2.77
C GLU A 484 -30.85 -12.63 -3.54
N ASN A 485 -31.01 -12.40 -4.84
CA ASN A 485 -30.04 -11.62 -5.62
C ASN A 485 -30.09 -10.13 -5.28
N GLN A 486 -31.26 -9.56 -4.98
CA GLN A 486 -31.38 -8.21 -4.43
C GLN A 486 -30.70 -8.09 -3.05
N GLN A 487 -30.91 -9.06 -2.15
CA GLN A 487 -30.21 -9.11 -0.85
C GLN A 487 -28.70 -9.22 -1.02
N LYS A 488 -28.20 -10.06 -1.92
CA LYS A 488 -26.77 -10.16 -2.25
C LYS A 488 -26.22 -8.85 -2.85
N GLN A 489 -26.96 -8.17 -3.72
CA GLN A 489 -26.55 -6.86 -4.23
C GLN A 489 -26.47 -5.80 -3.14
N VAL A 490 -27.42 -5.78 -2.19
CA VAL A 490 -27.38 -4.88 -1.02
C VAL A 490 -26.21 -5.24 -0.10
N GLN A 491 -25.98 -6.52 0.19
CA GLN A 491 -24.85 -6.98 1.00
C GLN A 491 -23.50 -6.65 0.34
N ASN A 492 -23.34 -6.89 -0.96
CA ASN A 492 -22.13 -6.52 -1.70
C ASN A 492 -21.91 -5.00 -1.67
N ARG A 493 -22.98 -4.19 -1.80
CA ARG A 493 -22.89 -2.73 -1.73
C ARG A 493 -22.49 -2.25 -0.33
N ILE A 494 -23.04 -2.86 0.73
CA ILE A 494 -22.63 -2.60 2.11
C ILE A 494 -21.15 -3.01 2.31
N ALA A 495 -20.75 -4.19 1.85
CA ALA A 495 -19.36 -4.66 1.94
C ALA A 495 -18.38 -3.71 1.23
N THR A 496 -18.68 -3.25 0.01
CA THR A 496 -17.82 -2.28 -0.68
C THR A 496 -17.77 -0.91 0.01
N PHE A 497 -18.85 -0.48 0.68
CA PHE A 497 -18.82 0.73 1.52
C PHE A 497 -18.03 0.51 2.82
N GLU A 498 -18.11 -0.67 3.44
CA GLU A 498 -17.29 -1.03 4.60
C GLU A 498 -15.81 -1.15 4.24
N GLU A 499 -15.47 -1.72 3.08
CA GLU A 499 -14.10 -1.76 2.55
C GLU A 499 -13.58 -0.36 2.27
N GLY A 500 -14.37 0.48 1.58
CA GLY A 500 -14.04 1.90 1.38
C GLY A 500 -13.78 2.63 2.70
N ARG A 501 -14.67 2.47 3.68
CA ARG A 501 -14.49 3.05 5.03
C ARG A 501 -13.26 2.49 5.75
N ARG A 502 -12.95 1.20 5.64
CA ARG A 502 -11.74 0.61 6.24
C ARG A 502 -10.48 1.18 5.59
N LEU A 503 -10.47 1.36 4.27
CA LEU A 503 -9.37 2.02 3.55
C LEU A 503 -9.23 3.49 3.94
N GLU A 504 -10.33 4.22 4.13
CA GLU A 504 -10.29 5.59 4.68
C GLU A 504 -9.74 5.62 6.11
N GLU A 505 -10.20 4.73 7.00
CA GLU A 505 -9.70 4.64 8.37
C GLU A 505 -8.21 4.21 8.42
N GLU A 506 -7.76 3.32 7.53
CA GLU A 506 -6.36 2.94 7.41
C GLU A 506 -5.49 4.07 6.82
N ALA A 507 -6.01 4.82 5.85
CA ALA A 507 -5.35 6.00 5.28
C ALA A 507 -5.25 7.14 6.30
N GLN A 508 -6.28 7.36 7.12
CA GLN A 508 -6.24 8.28 8.26
C GLN A 508 -5.17 7.84 9.26
N LYS A 509 -5.20 6.58 9.71
CA LYS A 509 -4.18 6.01 10.62
C LYS A 509 -2.76 6.05 10.02
N ARG A 510 -2.60 5.96 8.68
CA ARG A 510 -1.31 6.18 7.98
C ARG A 510 -0.90 7.65 8.05
N GLN A 511 -1.79 8.59 7.73
CA GLN A 511 -1.51 10.03 7.82
C GLN A 511 -1.17 10.46 9.25
N GLU A 512 -1.88 9.98 10.27
CA GLU A 512 -1.59 10.23 11.69
C GLU A 512 -0.19 9.72 12.08
N ARG A 513 0.10 8.43 11.82
CA ARG A 513 1.44 7.85 12.09
C ARG A 513 2.55 8.61 11.38
N ILE A 514 2.35 9.01 10.13
CA ILE A 514 3.31 9.83 9.39
C ILE A 514 3.46 11.19 10.07
N ASN A 515 2.38 11.92 10.34
CA ASN A 515 2.40 13.24 10.95
C ASN A 515 3.07 13.26 12.33
N ASP A 516 2.91 12.22 13.15
CA ASP A 516 3.60 12.12 14.45
C ASP A 516 5.09 11.81 14.30
N ILE A 517 5.51 11.10 13.24
CA ILE A 517 6.92 10.98 12.89
C ILE A 517 7.45 12.30 12.30
N LYS A 518 6.65 13.06 11.54
CA LYS A 518 7.02 14.42 11.06
C LYS A 518 7.34 15.33 12.24
N LYS A 519 6.45 15.40 13.24
CA LYS A 519 6.67 16.17 14.49
C LYS A 519 7.98 15.76 15.17
N LYS A 520 8.17 14.46 15.42
CA LYS A 520 9.38 13.93 16.08
C LYS A 520 10.67 14.25 15.30
N LYS A 521 10.67 14.11 13.96
CA LYS A 521 11.82 14.46 13.12
C LYS A 521 12.14 15.98 13.13
N LEU A 522 11.13 16.83 13.35
CA LEU A 522 11.29 18.29 13.48
C LEU A 522 11.69 18.68 14.92
N GLU A 523 11.24 17.95 15.94
CA GLU A 523 11.72 18.06 17.32
C GLU A 523 13.18 17.61 17.44
N GLU A 524 13.57 16.49 16.80
CA GLU A 524 14.96 16.05 16.60
C GLU A 524 15.80 17.13 15.88
N LEU A 525 15.21 17.89 14.95
CA LEU A 525 15.87 19.00 14.26
C LEU A 525 16.19 20.14 15.22
N ARG A 526 15.20 20.62 15.99
CA ARG A 526 15.40 21.66 17.02
C ARG A 526 16.40 21.19 18.11
N ALA A 527 16.27 19.95 18.57
CA ALA A 527 17.17 19.34 19.54
C ALA A 527 18.63 19.22 19.05
N SER A 528 18.87 19.23 17.73
CA SER A 528 20.23 19.24 17.16
C SER A 528 20.93 20.60 17.20
N GLY A 529 20.35 21.61 17.86
CA GLY A 529 20.99 22.91 18.13
C GLY A 529 21.03 23.86 16.93
N LEU A 530 20.21 23.62 15.90
CA LEU A 530 20.14 24.48 14.72
C LEU A 530 19.44 25.81 15.02
N PRO A 531 19.83 26.92 14.37
CA PRO A 531 19.14 28.21 14.52
C PRO A 531 17.66 28.10 14.12
N GLU A 532 16.77 28.56 14.99
CA GLU A 532 15.31 28.36 14.89
C GLU A 532 14.68 28.87 13.57
N LYS A 533 15.32 29.86 12.92
CA LYS A 533 15.03 30.29 11.54
C LYS A 533 14.90 29.09 10.58
N TYR A 534 15.83 28.14 10.66
CA TYR A 534 15.88 26.96 9.79
C TYR A 534 14.92 25.85 10.22
N CYS A 535 14.61 25.76 11.51
CA CYS A 535 13.56 24.88 12.03
C CYS A 535 12.18 25.32 11.52
N ILE A 536 11.84 26.60 11.68
CA ILE A 536 10.57 27.19 11.20
C ILE A 536 10.45 27.07 9.67
N GLU A 537 11.55 27.24 8.92
CA GLU A 537 11.54 27.07 7.47
C GLU A 537 11.29 25.59 7.07
N ALA A 538 11.92 24.64 7.77
CA ALA A 538 11.71 23.21 7.58
C ALA A 538 10.27 22.80 7.92
N GLU A 539 9.71 23.30 9.03
CA GLU A 539 8.33 23.06 9.45
C GLU A 539 7.31 23.58 8.42
N ARG A 540 7.51 24.80 7.91
CA ARG A 540 6.67 25.36 6.84
C ARG A 540 6.72 24.48 5.60
N LYS A 541 7.91 24.07 5.17
CA LYS A 541 8.10 23.17 4.01
C LYS A 541 7.55 21.76 4.23
N ALA A 542 7.55 21.25 5.46
CA ALA A 542 7.02 19.92 5.82
C ALA A 542 5.48 19.88 5.95
N ASN A 543 4.87 21.03 6.27
CA ASN A 543 3.42 21.22 6.43
C ASN A 543 2.72 21.62 5.11
N VAL A 544 3.42 22.24 4.17
CA VAL A 544 2.95 22.34 2.78
C VAL A 544 2.85 20.92 2.22
N ARG A 545 1.62 20.40 2.13
CA ARG A 545 1.35 19.20 1.33
C ARG A 545 1.79 19.49 -0.11
N PRO A 546 2.45 18.55 -0.82
CA PRO A 546 2.54 18.66 -2.26
C PRO A 546 1.11 18.80 -2.79
N ALA A 547 0.86 19.82 -3.61
CA ALA A 547 -0.45 19.99 -4.23
C ALA A 547 -0.74 18.70 -5.02
N SER A 548 -1.85 18.03 -4.71
CA SER A 548 -2.16 16.77 -5.37
C SER A 548 -2.36 17.05 -6.85
N VAL A 549 -1.46 16.52 -7.68
CA VAL A 549 -1.57 16.60 -9.13
C VAL A 549 -2.67 15.63 -9.52
N ASN A 550 -3.91 16.11 -9.43
CA ASN A 550 -5.09 15.37 -9.81
C ASN A 550 -5.04 15.16 -11.33
N GLN A 551 -4.70 13.93 -11.74
CA GLN A 551 -4.85 13.39 -13.10
C GLN A 551 -5.90 12.28 -13.05
#